data_AF-A0A972WV79-F1
#
_entry.id   AF-A0A972WV79-F1
#
_cell.length_a   1.000
_cell.length_b   1.000
_cell.length_c   1.000
_cell.angle_alpha   90.00
_cell.angle_beta   90.00
_cell.angle_gamma   90.00
#
_symmetry.space_group_name_H-M   'P 1'
#
loop_
_entity.id
_entity.type
_entity.pdbx_description
1 polymer ?
#
loop_
_entity_poly.entity_id
_entity_poly.type
_entity_poly.pdbx_seq_one_letter_code
_entity_poly.pdbx_strand_id
1 'polypeptide(L)' 'DGNFSAALGVPTLDGLGADGKGPHTLEEQIYVSSLEPRARMWVNLLETLE' A
#
# COMPACT_ATOMS: atom_id res chain seq x y z
N ASP A 1 6.44 8.37 -3.69
CA ASP A 1 6.73 7.27 -4.62
C ASP A 1 8.00 6.60 -4.14
N GLY A 2 8.00 5.27 -4.09
CA GLY A 2 9.10 4.51 -3.54
C GLY A 2 10.42 4.68 -4.30
N ASN A 3 10.36 5.10 -5.56
CA ASN A 3 11.56 5.33 -6.37
C ASN A 3 12.55 6.35 -5.74
N PHE A 4 12.07 7.41 -5.08
CA PHE A 4 12.93 8.42 -4.48
C PHE A 4 13.66 7.92 -3.22
N SER A 5 12.95 7.24 -2.31
CA SER A 5 13.55 6.70 -1.09
C SER A 5 14.47 5.51 -1.40
N ALA A 6 14.09 4.67 -2.36
CA ALA A 6 14.94 3.59 -2.84
C ALA A 6 16.25 4.11 -3.44
N ALA A 7 16.22 5.22 -4.20
CA ALA A 7 17.42 5.85 -4.75
C ALA A 7 18.38 6.39 -3.67
N LEU A 8 17.87 6.66 -2.46
CA LEU A 8 18.67 7.05 -1.29
C LEU A 8 19.20 5.84 -0.48
N GLY A 9 18.93 4.62 -0.94
CA GLY A 9 19.30 3.38 -0.24
C GLY A 9 18.43 3.05 0.97
N VAL A 10 17.29 3.73 1.15
CA VAL A 10 16.34 3.44 2.22
C VAL A 10 15.52 2.20 1.85
N PRO A 11 15.46 1.17 2.71
CA PRO A 11 14.55 0.04 2.49
C PRO A 11 13.12 0.54 2.30
N THR A 12 12.57 0.28 1.12
CA THR A 12 11.29 0.87 0.70
C THR A 12 10.33 -0.24 0.31
N LEU A 13 9.13 -0.18 0.89
CA LEU A 13 7.99 -1.01 0.51
C LEU A 13 6.88 -0.07 0.00
N ASP A 14 6.41 -0.29 -1.22
CA ASP A 14 5.41 0.53 -1.90
C ASP A 14 4.21 -0.32 -2.34
N GLY A 15 3.09 0.31 -2.70
CA GLY A 15 1.90 -0.36 -3.20
C GLY A 15 1.04 -1.03 -2.10
N LEU A 16 1.09 -0.53 -0.86
CA LEU A 16 0.37 -1.09 0.28
C LEU A 16 -1.08 -0.54 0.43
N GLY A 17 -1.64 -0.06 -0.68
CA GLY A 17 -3.00 0.50 -0.74
C GLY A 17 -4.10 -0.56 -0.73
N ALA A 18 -5.34 -0.11 -0.93
CA ALA A 18 -6.50 -0.97 -1.08
C ALA A 18 -6.38 -1.86 -2.33
N ASP A 19 -6.93 -3.07 -2.25
CA ASP A 19 -7.02 -3.94 -3.42
C ASP A 19 -8.16 -3.46 -4.32
N GLY A 20 -8.06 -3.75 -5.62
CA GLY A 20 -9.01 -3.27 -6.59
C GLY A 20 -8.86 -3.92 -7.96
N LYS A 21 -9.43 -3.28 -8.98
CA LYS A 21 -9.25 -3.67 -10.39
C LYS A 21 -9.33 -2.45 -11.30
N GLY A 22 -8.83 -2.63 -12.53
CA GLY A 22 -8.89 -1.62 -13.58
C GLY A 22 -8.10 -0.34 -13.24
N PRO A 23 -6.90 -0.40 -12.65
CA PRO A 23 -6.13 0.82 -12.41
C PRO A 23 -5.91 1.54 -13.74
N HIS A 24 -6.12 2.86 -13.75
CA HIS A 24 -6.04 3.72 -14.93
C HIS A 24 -7.12 3.48 -16.01
N THR A 25 -8.32 3.00 -15.64
CA THR A 25 -9.48 2.91 -16.55
C THR A 25 -10.70 3.65 -16.00
N LEU A 26 -11.77 3.79 -16.80
CA LEU A 26 -13.03 4.40 -16.34
C LEU A 26 -13.77 3.54 -15.32
N GLU A 27 -13.41 2.27 -15.26
CA GLU A 27 -13.94 1.23 -14.38
C GLU A 27 -13.03 0.96 -13.18
N GLU A 28 -12.08 1.87 -12.90
CA GLU A 28 -11.22 1.79 -11.74
C GLU A 28 -12.06 1.72 -10.46
N GLN A 29 -11.79 0.71 -9.64
CA GLN A 29 -12.53 0.48 -8.41
C GLN A 29 -11.66 -0.21 -7.37
N ILE A 30 -12.02 -0.01 -6.10
CA ILE A 30 -11.45 -0.73 -4.96
C ILE A 30 -12.47 -1.72 -4.38
N TYR A 31 -11.97 -2.75 -3.71
CA TYR A 31 -12.81 -3.62 -2.89
C TYR A 31 -12.94 -3.04 -1.49
N VAL A 32 -14.16 -2.72 -1.05
CA VAL A 32 -14.42 -2.23 0.32
C VAL A 32 -13.93 -3.21 1.37
N SER A 33 -14.05 -4.52 1.10
CA SER A 33 -13.54 -5.59 1.97
C SER A 33 -12.02 -5.57 2.17
N SER A 34 -11.26 -4.87 1.32
CA SER A 34 -9.80 -4.75 1.47
C SER A 34 -9.37 -3.67 2.47
N LEU A 35 -10.27 -2.73 2.83
CA LEU A 35 -9.92 -1.58 3.65
C LEU A 35 -9.50 -1.97 5.07
N GLU A 36 -10.31 -2.78 5.76
CA GLU A 36 -10.01 -3.18 7.14
C GLU A 36 -8.73 -4.03 7.24
N PRO A 37 -8.52 -5.08 6.41
CA PRO A 37 -7.27 -5.84 6.43
C PRO A 37 -6.04 -4.98 6.15
N ARG A 38 -6.12 -4.03 5.20
CA ARG A 38 -5.00 -3.13 4.89
C ARG A 38 -4.71 -2.17 6.03
N ALA A 39 -5.72 -1.57 6.66
CA ALA A 39 -5.52 -0.73 7.83
C ALA A 39 -4.84 -1.49 8.97
N ARG A 40 -5.27 -2.73 9.24
CA ARG A 40 -4.66 -3.60 10.26
C ARG A 40 -3.21 -3.94 9.92
N MET A 41 -2.92 -4.23 8.64
CA MET A 41 -1.56 -4.47 8.16
C MET A 41 -0.65 -3.26 8.42
N TRP A 42 -1.12 -2.03 8.16
CA TRP A 42 -0.37 -0.80 8.45
C TRP A 42 -0.09 -0.63 9.95
N VAL A 43 -1.10 -0.84 10.81
CA VAL A 43 -0.92 -0.79 12.27
C VAL A 43 0.15 -1.78 12.71
N ASN A 44 0.00 -3.05 12.32
CA ASN A 44 0.96 -4.09 12.70
C ASN A 44 2.37 -3.80 12.16
N LEU A 45 2.50 -3.29 10.94
CA LEU A 45 3.79 -2.93 10.36
C LEU A 45 4.49 -1.87 11.22
N LEU A 46 3.77 -0.82 11.61
CA LEU A 46 4.31 0.27 12.45
C LEU A 46 4.61 -0.19 13.88
N GLU A 47 3.79 -1.08 14.45
CA GLU A 47 4.02 -1.65 15.80
C GLU A 47 5.23 -2.60 15.85
N THR A 48 5.59 -3.21 14.72
CA THR A 48 6.67 -4.21 14.64
C THR A 48 7.93 -3.70 13.95
N LEU A 49 7.92 -2.45 13.47
CA LEU A 49 9.11 -1.82 12.89
C LEU A 49 10.06 -1.39 14.01
N GLU A 50 11.30 -1.87 13.98
CA GLU A 50 12.39 -1.43 14.87
C GLU A 50 13.14 -0.21 14.31
#